data_AF-A0A9Q5JGY3-F1
#
_entry.id   AF-A0A9Q5JGY3-F1
#
_cell.length_a   1.000
_cell.length_b   1.000
_cell.length_c   1.000
_cell.angle_alpha   90.00
_cell.angle_beta   90.00
_cell.angle_gamma   90.00
#
_symmetry.space_group_name_H-M   'P 1'
#
loop_
_entity.id
_entity.type
_entity.pdbx_description
1 polymer ?
#
loop_
_entity_poly.entity_id
_entity_poly.type
_entity_poly.pdbx_seq_one_letter_code
_entity_poly.pdbx_strand_id
1 'polypeptide(L)' 'MITLEYIGEYLDGTPHCNCASRVGQTVITKKKIFGDIWEVGRPKQVSLLVFDKYMATELFRIV' A
#
# COMPACT_ATOMS: atom_id res chain seq x y z
N MET A 1 12.47 -11.98 6.50
CA MET A 1 11.53 -10.89 6.83
C MET A 1 11.87 -9.74 5.92
N ILE A 2 10.89 -8.99 5.44
CA ILE A 2 11.08 -7.81 4.60
C ILE A 2 10.16 -6.69 5.08
N THR A 3 10.62 -5.45 4.98
CA THR A 3 9.81 -4.30 5.38
C THR A 3 9.05 -3.79 4.17
N LEU A 4 7.73 -3.68 4.32
CA LEU A 4 6.86 -3.11 3.30
C LEU A 4 6.23 -1.82 3.82
N GLU A 5 5.94 -0.92 2.90
CA GLU A 5 5.15 0.29 3.14
C GLU A 5 3.97 0.32 2.18
N TYR A 6 2.79 0.58 2.74
CA TYR A 6 1.57 0.84 1.97
C TYR A 6 1.64 2.25 1.39
N ILE A 7 1.52 2.38 0.07
CA ILE A 7 1.67 3.66 -0.63
C ILE A 7 0.36 4.45 -0.73
N GLY A 8 -0.76 3.85 -0.30
CA GLY A 8 -2.10 4.43 -0.47
C GLY A 8 -2.75 4.00 -1.79
N GLU A 9 -4.05 4.20 -1.87
CA GLU A 9 -4.83 3.95 -3.08
C GLU A 9 -5.93 5.02 -3.22
N TYR A 10 -6.45 5.20 -4.42
CA TYR A 10 -7.65 6.00 -4.63
C TYR A 10 -8.91 5.17 -4.34
N LEU A 11 -10.09 5.81 -4.27
CA LEU A 11 -11.37 5.10 -4.05
C LEU A 11 -11.68 4.01 -5.11
N ASP A 12 -11.11 4.11 -6.31
CA ASP A 12 -11.22 3.12 -7.38
C ASP A 12 -10.28 1.90 -7.19
N GLY A 13 -9.48 1.89 -6.11
CA GLY A 13 -8.52 0.83 -5.80
C GLY A 13 -7.19 0.95 -6.55
N THR A 14 -6.99 1.99 -7.35
CA THR A 14 -5.71 2.20 -8.05
C THR A 14 -4.64 2.71 -7.08
N PRO A 15 -3.38 2.26 -7.20
CA PRO A 15 -2.31 2.73 -6.34
C PRO A 15 -2.13 4.24 -6.44
N HIS A 16 -1.88 4.89 -5.30
CA HIS A 16 -1.53 6.30 -5.29
C HIS A 16 -0.11 6.48 -5.86
N CYS A 17 0.03 6.71 -7.17
CA CYS A 17 1.28 7.23 -7.73
C CYS A 17 1.34 8.74 -7.56
N ASN A 18 2.51 9.25 -7.14
CA ASN A 18 2.87 10.68 -7.13
C ASN A 18 2.97 11.25 -8.56
N CYS A 19 2.13 10.80 -9.49
CA CYS A 19 2.00 11.37 -10.81
C CYS A 19 1.01 12.53 -10.71
N ALA A 20 1.39 13.70 -11.23
CA ALA A 20 0.69 14.98 -11.12
C ALA A 20 -0.73 15.04 -11.72
N SER A 21 -1.39 13.90 -11.94
CA SER A 21 -2.57 13.75 -12.80
C SER A 21 -3.90 13.59 -12.05
N ARG A 22 -3.91 13.45 -10.71
CA ARG A 22 -5.16 13.26 -9.94
C ARG A 22 -5.28 14.28 -8.80
N VAL A 23 -5.22 15.57 -9.15
CA VAL A 23 -5.56 16.66 -8.24
C VAL A 23 -7.04 16.54 -7.85
N GLY A 24 -7.32 16.35 -6.56
CA GLY A 24 -8.69 16.34 -6.02
C GLY A 24 -9.33 14.97 -5.73
N GLN A 25 -8.63 13.85 -5.97
CA GLN A 25 -9.16 12.54 -5.56
C GLN A 25 -8.82 12.23 -4.10
N THR A 26 -9.81 11.72 -3.35
CA THR A 26 -9.63 11.23 -1.99
C THR A 26 -8.74 9.99 -2.01
N VAL A 27 -7.62 10.05 -1.29
CA VAL A 27 -6.68 8.93 -1.13
C VAL A 27 -7.01 8.19 0.16
N ILE A 28 -7.17 6.88 0.06
CA ILE A 28 -7.27 5.97 1.20
C ILE A 28 -5.86 5.78 1.77
N THR A 29 -5.59 6.47 2.87
CA THR A 29 -4.31 6.41 3.58
C THR A 29 -4.26 5.31 4.64
N LYS A 30 -5.40 4.68 4.95
CA LYS A 30 -5.51 3.60 5.93
C LYS A 30 -6.51 2.53 5.48
N LYS A 31 -6.08 1.26 5.43
CA LYS A 31 -6.92 0.15 4.98
C LYS A 31 -6.55 -1.16 5.65
N LYS A 32 -7.54 -2.03 5.85
CA LYS A 32 -7.31 -3.42 6.26
C LYS A 32 -7.04 -4.28 5.02
N ILE A 33 -5.85 -4.86 4.91
CA ILE A 33 -5.40 -5.69 3.78
C ILE A 33 -4.90 -7.01 4.36
N PHE A 34 -5.48 -8.12 3.88
CA PHE A 34 -5.14 -9.48 4.32
C PHE A 34 -5.20 -9.74 5.84
N GLY A 35 -6.03 -8.99 6.55
CA GLY A 35 -6.18 -9.11 8.02
C GLY A 35 -5.42 -8.03 8.80
N ASP A 36 -4.44 -7.37 8.18
CA ASP A 36 -3.61 -6.36 8.80
C ASP A 36 -4.06 -4.94 8.45
N ILE A 37 -3.99 -4.03 9.42
CA ILE A 37 -4.25 -2.60 9.18
C ILE A 37 -2.97 -1.95 8.65
N TRP A 38 -3.02 -1.37 7.46
CA TRP A 38 -1.94 -0.62 6.84
C TRP A 38 -2.24 0.87 6.84
N GLU A 39 -1.21 1.68 7.05
CA GLU A 39 -1.29 3.14 7.11
C GLU A 39 -0.07 3.72 6.38
N VAL A 40 -0.30 4.69 5.51
CA VAL A 40 0.78 5.37 4.75
C VAL A 40 1.77 6.01 5.73
N GLY A 41 3.08 5.85 5.50
CA GLY A 41 4.13 6.32 6.40
C GLY A 41 4.35 5.44 7.64
N ARG A 42 3.63 4.32 7.78
CA ARG A 42 3.86 3.31 8.84
C ARG A 42 4.28 1.97 8.23
N PRO A 43 5.56 1.81 7.85
CA PRO A 43 6.06 0.55 7.32
C PRO A 43 5.98 -0.58 8.35
N LYS A 44 5.88 -1.82 7.87
CA LYS A 44 5.79 -3.03 8.70
C LYS A 44 6.66 -4.14 8.16
N GLN A 45 7.20 -4.97 9.05
CA GLN A 45 7.84 -6.22 8.66
C GLN A 45 6.79 -7.28 8.34
N VAL A 46 7.00 -7.97 7.23
CA VAL A 46 6.23 -9.14 6.83
C VAL A 46 7.17 -10.33 6.56
N SER A 47 6.61 -11.53 6.68
CA SER A 47 7.32 -12.75 6.28
C SER A 47 7.49 -12.79 4.76
N LEU A 48 8.59 -13.38 4.29
CA LEU A 48 8.80 -13.65 2.86
C LEU A 48 7.73 -14.61 2.32
N LEU A 49 7.11 -15.42 3.17
CA LEU A 49 6.02 -16.34 2.78
C LEU A 49 4.76 -15.63 2.27
N VAL A 50 4.55 -14.37 2.66
CA VAL A 50 3.37 -13.57 2.25
C VAL A 50 3.76 -12.38 1.40
N PHE A 51 5.05 -12.20 1.13
CA PHE A 51 5.58 -11.05 0.40
C PHE A 51 4.98 -10.94 -1.00
N ASP A 52 4.98 -12.03 -1.77
CA ASP A 52 4.46 -12.04 -3.15
C ASP A 52 2.98 -11.64 -3.20
N LYS A 53 2.21 -12.03 -2.18
CA LYS A 53 0.79 -11.68 -2.06
C LYS A 53 0.58 -10.17 -1.91
N TYR A 54 1.45 -9.50 -1.16
CA TYR A 54 1.41 -8.05 -0.99
C TYR A 54 1.89 -7.32 -2.25
N MET A 55 2.98 -7.80 -2.88
CA MET A 55 3.50 -7.16 -4.09
C MET A 55 2.55 -7.26 -5.28
N ALA A 56 1.79 -8.35 -5.39
CA ALA A 56 0.80 -8.54 -6.46
C ALA A 56 -0.34 -7.50 -6.46
N THR A 57 -0.55 -6.76 -5.35
CA THR A 57 -1.58 -5.71 -5.32
C THR A 57 -1.08 -4.38 -5.87
N GLU A 58 0.22 -4.21 -6.09
CA GLU A 58 0.84 -2.93 -6.52
C GLU A 58 0.60 -1.75 -5.57
N LEU A 59 0.08 -2.02 -4.36
CA LEU A 59 -0.22 -1.03 -3.31
C LEU A 59 0.91 -0.89 -2.28
N PHE A 60 2.01 -1.60 -2.49
CA PHE A 60 3.11 -1.69 -1.54
C PHE A 60 4.46 -1.47 -2.22
N ARG A 61 5.40 -0.95 -1.45
CA ARG A 61 6.82 -0.88 -1.81
C ARG A 61 7.69 -1.47 -0.71
N ILE A 62 8.86 -1.99 -1.10
CA ILE A 62 9.91 -2.39 -0.17
C ILE A 62 10.61 -1.13 0.35
N VAL A 63 10.93 -1.11 1.65
CA VAL A 63 11.64 0.01 2.32
C VAL A 63 12.80 -0.52 3.15
#